data_AF-A0A7C3V0Y7-F1
#
_entry.id   AF-A0A7C3V0Y7-F1
#
_cell.length_a   1.000
_cell.length_b   1.000
_cell.length_c   1.000
_cell.angle_alpha   90.00
_cell.angle_beta   90.00
_cell.angle_gamma   90.00
#
_symmetry.space_group_name_H-M   'P 1'
#
loop_
_entity.id
_entity.type
_entity.pdbx_description
1 polymer ?
#
loop_
_entity_poly.entity_id
_entity_poly.type
_entity_poly.pdbx_seq_one_letter_code
_entity_poly.pdbx_strand_id
1 'polypeptide(L)'
;MKDMEKAVVAVGGGAVLNENTRHFLRENSLVVWLWANRETTLQRLHHDMRRPLLRGDKARIVEELLRTRIPLYANCSHLVVPTEGKSPEAIAERIRKEIDHGG
;
A
#
# COMPACT_ATOMS: atom_id res chain seq x y z
N MET A 1 19.98 5.78 0.18
CA MET A 1 19.79 4.53 0.93
C MET A 1 20.92 3.59 0.56
N LYS A 2 22.09 3.74 1.19
CA LYS A 2 23.14 2.71 1.18
C LYS A 2 23.13 2.13 2.60
N ASP A 3 23.20 0.81 2.70
CA ASP A 3 23.24 0.02 3.96
C ASP A 3 21.90 -0.40 4.59
N MET A 4 20.94 -0.85 3.77
CA MET A 4 19.77 -1.63 4.24
C MET A 4 19.67 -2.93 3.45
N GLU A 5 20.55 -3.90 3.73
CA GLU A 5 20.51 -5.20 3.04
C GLU A 5 19.26 -6.03 3.38
N LYS A 6 18.62 -5.79 4.54
CA LYS A 6 17.41 -6.50 4.99
C LYS A 6 16.49 -5.59 5.79
N ALA A 7 15.59 -4.89 5.11
CA ALA A 7 14.66 -3.99 5.79
C ALA A 7 13.27 -4.01 5.14
N VAL A 8 12.27 -3.69 5.95
CA VAL A 8 10.90 -3.44 5.50
C VAL A 8 10.68 -1.94 5.44
N VAL A 9 10.29 -1.43 4.27
CA VAL A 9 10.06 0.00 4.04
C VAL A 9 8.58 0.25 3.79
N ALA A 10 7.95 1.01 4.68
CA ALA A 10 6.62 1.54 4.44
C ALA A 10 6.72 2.83 3.60
N VAL A 11 6.17 2.82 2.39
CA VAL A 11 6.11 4.00 1.53
C VAL A 11 4.83 4.79 1.74
N GLY A 12 4.89 6.11 1.56
CA GLY A 12 3.70 6.96 1.58
C GLY A 12 2.74 6.59 0.46
N GLY A 13 1.43 6.66 0.70
CA GLY A 13 0.42 6.27 -0.29
C GLY A 13 0.48 7.03 -1.62
N GLY A 14 1.11 8.21 -1.67
CA GLY A 14 1.33 8.97 -2.90
C GLY A 14 2.60 8.59 -3.68
N ALA A 15 3.48 7.74 -3.14
CA ALA A 15 4.78 7.43 -3.76
C ALA A 15 4.62 6.85 -5.17
N VAL A 16 3.59 6.05 -5.39
CA VAL A 16 3.29 5.44 -6.71
C VAL A 16 2.86 6.44 -7.78
N LEU A 17 2.58 7.70 -7.45
CA LEU A 17 2.24 8.72 -8.45
C LEU A 17 3.46 9.07 -9.31
N ASN A 18 4.66 9.00 -8.75
CA ASN A 18 5.90 9.21 -9.48
C ASN A 18 6.31 7.91 -10.20
N GLU A 19 6.48 7.97 -11.51
CA GLU A 19 6.85 6.82 -12.33
C GLU A 19 8.23 6.26 -12.00
N ASN A 20 9.23 7.12 -11.83
CA ASN A 20 10.58 6.70 -11.46
C ASN A 20 10.58 5.98 -10.10
N THR A 21 9.74 6.42 -9.16
CA THR A 21 9.55 5.71 -7.89
C THR A 21 8.95 4.33 -8.09
N ARG A 22 7.95 4.17 -8.97
CA ARG A 22 7.39 2.84 -9.29
C ARG A 22 8.43 1.91 -9.89
N HIS A 23 9.19 2.37 -10.89
CA HIS A 23 10.24 1.58 -11.53
C HIS A 23 11.33 1.19 -10.54
N PHE A 24 11.84 2.15 -9.77
CA PHE A 24 12.86 1.90 -8.75
C PHE A 24 12.40 0.86 -7.72
N LEU A 25 11.19 1.00 -7.18
CA LEU A 25 10.64 0.04 -6.21
C LEU A 25 10.52 -1.36 -6.83
N ARG A 26 10.02 -1.45 -8.06
CA ARG A 26 9.79 -2.74 -8.72
C ARG A 26 11.10 -3.45 -9.06
N GLU A 27 12.12 -2.73 -9.52
CA GLU A 27 13.41 -3.32 -9.94
C GLU A 27 14.31 -3.68 -8.76
N ASN A 28 14.20 -2.99 -7.62
CA ASN A 28 15.17 -3.09 -6.52
C ASN A 28 14.57 -3.71 -5.24
N SER A 29 13.30 -4.11 -5.24
CA SER A 29 12.66 -4.65 -4.03
C SER A 29 11.46 -5.54 -4.32
N LEU A 30 11.09 -6.38 -3.35
CA LEU A 30 9.78 -7.01 -3.34
C LEU A 30 8.72 -6.00 -2.89
N VAL A 31 7.83 -5.66 -3.81
CA VAL A 31 6.76 -4.68 -3.58
C VAL A 31 5.47 -5.40 -3.18
N VAL A 32 5.04 -5.20 -1.93
CA VAL A 32 3.78 -5.75 -1.40
C VAL A 32 2.72 -4.65 -1.32
N TRP A 33 1.60 -4.84 -2.01
CA TRP A 33 0.44 -3.97 -1.92
C TRP A 33 -0.55 -4.50 -0.89
N LEU A 34 -0.69 -3.76 0.22
CA LEU A 34 -1.73 -3.98 1.22
C LEU A 34 -3.06 -3.41 0.71
N TRP A 35 -3.88 -4.27 0.11
CA TRP A 35 -5.16 -3.86 -0.47
C TRP A 35 -6.27 -3.79 0.58
N ALA A 36 -7.12 -2.78 0.44
CA ALA A 36 -8.36 -2.62 1.18
C ALA A 36 -9.40 -1.98 0.25
N ASN A 37 -10.64 -2.44 0.35
CA ASN A 37 -11.76 -1.85 -0.36
C ASN A 37 -12.04 -0.41 0.12
N ARG A 38 -12.90 0.28 -0.62
CA ARG A 38 -13.31 1.67 -0.35
C ARG A 38 -13.82 1.85 1.07
N GLU A 39 -14.71 0.96 1.50
CA GLU A 39 -15.39 1.05 2.80
C GLU A 39 -14.39 0.95 3.97
N THR A 40 -13.53 -0.06 3.92
CA THR A 40 -12.45 -0.26 4.91
C THR A 40 -11.48 0.91 4.91
N THR A 41 -11.16 1.44 3.73
CA THR A 41 -10.29 2.62 3.59
C THR A 41 -10.94 3.84 4.24
N LEU A 42 -12.23 4.08 4.02
CA LEU A 42 -12.96 5.17 4.65
C LEU A 42 -12.99 5.02 6.17
N GLN A 43 -13.35 3.85 6.69
CA GLN A 43 -13.39 3.57 8.12
C GLN A 43 -12.05 3.86 8.81
N ARG A 44 -10.93 3.42 8.21
CA ARG A 44 -9.58 3.69 8.73
C ARG A 44 -9.21 5.17 8.71
N LEU A 45 -9.70 5.92 7.73
CA LEU A 45 -9.44 7.36 7.56
C LEU A 45 -10.42 8.26 8.33
N HIS A 46 -11.55 7.72 8.79
CA HIS A 46 -12.54 8.47 9.55
C HIS A 46 -11.93 9.04 10.83
N HIS A 47 -11.11 8.25 11.53
CA HIS A 47 -10.47 8.63 12.80
C HIS A 47 -9.11 9.35 12.64
N ASP A 48 -8.57 9.47 11.42
CA ASP A 48 -7.25 10.07 11.22
C ASP A 48 -7.32 11.57 10.87
N MET A 49 -7.06 12.41 11.88
CA MET A 49 -7.06 13.88 11.76
C MET A 49 -5.74 14.45 11.21
N ARG A 50 -4.70 13.62 11.04
CA ARG A 50 -3.35 14.06 10.64
C ARG A 50 -3.15 14.11 9.13
N ARG A 51 -4.21 13.96 8.33
CA ARG A 51 -4.13 13.86 6.87
C ARG A 51 -4.77 15.08 6.20
N PRO A 52 -3.98 16.13 5.86
CA PRO A 52 -4.50 17.37 5.27
C PRO A 52 -5.25 17.15 3.95
N LEU A 53 -4.87 16.13 3.17
CA LEU A 53 -5.48 15.77 1.90
C LEU A 53 -6.92 15.22 2.03
N LEU A 54 -7.41 14.93 3.25
CA LEU A 54 -8.73 14.36 3.51
C LEU A 54 -9.67 15.35 4.21
N ARG A 55 -9.42 16.66 4.07
CA ARG A 55 -10.32 17.72 4.55
C ARG A 55 -11.47 17.90 3.56
N GLY A 56 -12.72 17.80 4.04
CA GLY A 56 -13.92 17.91 3.21
C GLY A 56 -14.66 16.57 3.04
N ASP A 57 -15.25 16.33 1.87
CA ASP A 57 -15.95 15.08 1.55
C ASP A 57 -14.97 13.91 1.40
N LYS A 58 -14.72 13.22 2.51
CA LYS A 58 -13.82 12.07 2.58
C LYS A 58 -14.22 10.95 1.62
N ALA A 59 -15.52 10.72 1.42
CA ALA A 59 -16.02 9.65 0.55
C ALA A 59 -15.64 9.89 -0.91
N ARG A 60 -15.88 11.11 -1.40
CA ARG A 60 -15.50 11.52 -2.75
C ARG A 60 -13.99 11.52 -2.95
N ILE A 61 -13.24 12.07 -1.99
CA ILE A 61 -11.77 12.13 -2.09
C ILE A 61 -11.17 10.72 -2.15
N VAL A 62 -11.58 9.81 -1.25
CA VAL A 62 -11.08 8.43 -1.25
C VAL A 62 -11.40 7.72 -2.56
N GLU A 63 -12.60 7.92 -3.10
CA GLU A 63 -13.00 7.35 -4.38
C GLU A 63 -12.10 7.82 -5.54
N GLU A 64 -11.86 9.13 -5.66
CA GLU A 64 -10.95 9.69 -6.67
C GLU A 64 -9.51 9.20 -6.52
N LEU A 65 -9.03 9.13 -5.28
CA LEU A 65 -7.70 8.61 -4.97
C LEU A 65 -7.57 7.13 -5.35
N LEU A 66 -8.53 6.30 -4.98
CA LEU A 66 -8.52 4.87 -5.29
C LEU A 66 -8.61 4.65 -6.81
N ARG A 67 -9.52 5.34 -7.50
CA ARG A 67 -9.66 5.28 -8.96
C ARG A 67 -8.33 5.55 -9.68
N THR A 68 -7.59 6.54 -9.21
CA THR A 68 -6.32 6.96 -9.82
C THR A 68 -5.16 6.05 -9.45
N ARG A 69 -5.14 5.53 -8.21
CA ARG A 69 -3.97 4.82 -7.66
C ARG A 69 -4.05 3.30 -7.77
N ILE A 70 -5.23 2.68 -7.84
CA ILE A 70 -5.36 1.23 -7.98
C ILE A 70 -4.58 0.68 -9.17
N PRO A 71 -4.68 1.24 -10.40
CA PRO A 71 -3.90 0.76 -11.53
C PRO A 71 -2.38 0.88 -11.30
N LEU A 72 -1.96 1.94 -10.61
CA LEU A 72 -0.55 2.20 -10.31
C LEU A 72 -0.01 1.23 -9.25
N TYR A 73 -0.76 0.97 -8.18
CA TYR A 73 -0.42 -0.03 -7.18
C TYR A 73 -0.32 -1.42 -7.79
N ALA A 74 -1.31 -1.81 -8.59
CA ALA A 74 -1.34 -3.12 -9.25
C ALA A 74 -0.12 -3.30 -10.17
N ASN A 75 0.20 -2.28 -10.98
CA ASN A 75 1.31 -2.35 -11.93
C ASN A 75 2.70 -2.44 -11.25
N CYS A 76 2.92 -1.74 -10.14
CA CYS A 76 4.23 -1.77 -9.47
C CYS A 76 4.39 -2.91 -8.46
N SER A 77 3.30 -3.51 -7.97
CA SER A 77 3.35 -4.58 -6.98
C SER A 77 3.74 -5.94 -7.55
N HIS A 78 4.39 -6.75 -6.71
CA HIS A 78 4.66 -8.16 -6.96
C HIS A 78 3.64 -9.06 -6.25
N LEU A 79 3.19 -8.63 -5.07
CA LEU A 79 2.20 -9.33 -4.25
C LEU A 79 1.09 -8.39 -3.83
N VAL A 80 -0.15 -8.86 -3.92
CA VAL A 80 -1.34 -8.14 -3.45
C VAL A 80 -1.95 -8.88 -2.27
N VAL A 81 -2.09 -8.20 -1.13
CA VAL A 81 -2.56 -8.78 0.13
C VAL A 81 -3.81 -8.05 0.63
N PRO A 82 -5.00 -8.65 0.49
CA PRO A 82 -6.23 -8.15 1.11
C PRO A 82 -6.14 -8.09 2.64
N THR A 83 -6.39 -6.91 3.20
CA THR A 83 -6.25 -6.61 4.63
C THR A 83 -7.58 -6.61 5.40
N GLU A 84 -8.70 -6.82 4.72
CA GLU A 84 -10.04 -6.82 5.31
C GLU A 84 -10.21 -7.99 6.30
N GLY A 85 -10.75 -7.67 7.49
CA GLY A 85 -11.04 -8.63 8.55
C GLY A 85 -9.81 -9.34 9.14
N LYS A 86 -8.59 -8.88 8.83
CA LYS A 86 -7.35 -9.51 9.29
C LYS A 86 -6.59 -8.60 10.24
N SER A 87 -5.98 -9.19 11.27
CA SER A 87 -5.06 -8.48 12.14
C SER A 87 -3.73 -8.21 11.41
N PRO A 88 -2.95 -7.19 11.85
CA PRO A 88 -1.62 -6.93 11.32
C PRO A 88 -0.70 -8.16 11.37
N GLU A 89 -0.77 -8.96 12.43
CA GLU A 89 0.03 -10.17 12.62
C GLU A 89 -0.32 -11.24 11.59
N ALA A 90 -1.61 -11.46 11.33
CA ALA A 90 -2.08 -12.40 10.32
C ALA A 90 -1.64 -11.97 8.90
N ILE A 91 -1.65 -10.66 8.62
CA ILE A 91 -1.18 -10.10 7.35
C ILE A 91 0.34 -10.29 7.21
N ALA A 92 1.11 -9.97 8.25
CA ALA A 92 2.56 -10.12 8.27
C ALA A 92 2.98 -11.59 8.08
N GLU A 93 2.32 -12.51 8.79
CA GLU A 93 2.59 -13.95 8.67
C GLU A 93 2.26 -14.48 7.27
N ARG A 94 1.17 -14.00 6.67
CA ARG A 94 0.86 -14.33 5.27
C ARG A 94 1.97 -13.84 4.34
N ILE A 95 2.42 -12.59 4.47
CA ILE A 95 3.49 -12.04 3.63
C ILE A 95 4.77 -12.87 3.79
N ARG A 96 5.15 -13.21 5.03
CA ARG A 96 6.32 -14.04 5.31
C ARG A 96 6.22 -15.39 4.59
N LYS A 97 5.08 -16.07 4.67
CA LYS A 97 4.86 -17.35 3.95
C LYS A 97 5.01 -17.19 2.44
N GLU A 98 4.44 -16.16 1.83
CA GLU A 98 4.55 -15.93 0.38
C GLU A 98 6.01 -15.68 -0.04
N ILE A 99 6.79 -14.99 0.79
CA ILE A 99 8.22 -14.73 0.54
C ILE A 99 9.03 -16.02 0.65
N ASP A 100 8.77 -16.85 1.67
CA ASP A 100 9.52 -18.08 1.93
C ASP A 100 9.28 -19.18 0.87
N HIS A 101 8.14 -19.15 0.17
CA HIS A 101 7.82 -20.13 -0.90
C HIS A 101 8.20 -19.64 -2.31
N GLY A 102 8.64 -18.39 -2.45
CA GLY A 102 8.99 -17.76 -3.73
C GLY A 102 10.49 -17.56 -3.95
N GLY A 103 11.34 -18.21 -3.13
CA GLY A 103 12.81 -18.18 -3.20
C GLY A 103 13.42 -19.48 -3.72
#